data_AF-A0A504XXX1-F1
#
_entry.id   AF-A0A504XXX1-F1
#
_cell.length_a   1.000
_cell.length_b   1.000
_cell.length_c   1.000
_cell.angle_alpha   90.00
_cell.angle_beta   90.00
_cell.angle_gamma   90.00
#
_symmetry.space_group_name_H-M   'P 1'
#
loop_
_entity.id
_entity.type
_entity.pdbx_description
1 polymer ?
#
loop_
_entity_poly.entity_id
_entity_poly.type
_entity_poly.pdbx_seq_one_letter_code
_entity_poly.pdbx_strand_id
1 'polypeptide(L)'
;MDHIFVRSDFACRHEYRLVSVDDACVKQLKEQVYPSPSAGNATICSGDVAVVFVMKGDGQLCLHDAQSTRSVRRVEYSNTMLLATRRLNRAGRSAVCDHMFDSHAAHPQDNVSAVLGESYLTIEELEGTDGGSSGSGVAGPSGRGYTFAQLARMFRSSPAELADLLQSIGAVVHRGLVRLLHPSLAHESLAAVLAFLDAAEPCDASWAAAREHLCPSVYPDVVLRSLEAVYGARRGAGEATKDNDSVVLVGMPALLNLPRVLVGLAGGVFDAHQAVVHRTLGTGEVACGLPLETFAKAWMDAIPSSLFGVAGIPHRGAAGAQKTLMEKLRGYVVVEPRSGGFGGSMQDTVWWVPKESLSIDFAARLRALFELRPQLWDQMELKEYVGTLVPPDQSFEHVIVRHTREYRIPGQPVQYAPLA
;
A
#
# COMPACT_ATOMS: atom_id res chain seq x y z
N MET A 1 26.82 -17.28 50.47
CA MET A 1 26.76 -16.62 49.15
C MET A 1 27.04 -17.70 48.13
N ASP A 2 26.14 -17.93 47.17
CA ASP A 2 26.41 -18.86 46.09
C ASP A 2 27.41 -18.22 45.13
N HIS A 3 28.59 -18.82 45.00
CA HIS A 3 29.59 -18.35 44.04
C HIS A 3 29.15 -18.70 42.62
N ILE A 4 29.06 -17.70 41.75
CA ILE A 4 28.78 -17.88 40.32
C ILE A 4 30.12 -18.03 39.60
N PHE A 5 30.40 -19.23 39.08
CA PHE A 5 31.61 -19.52 38.32
C PHE A 5 31.35 -19.41 36.81
N VAL A 6 32.24 -18.70 36.13
CA VAL A 6 32.19 -18.32 34.72
C VAL A 6 33.30 -19.12 34.01
N ARG A 7 32.95 -20.14 33.21
CA ARG A 7 33.92 -21.09 32.60
C ARG A 7 34.59 -20.53 31.35
N SER A 8 35.91 -20.68 31.19
CA SER A 8 36.69 -20.10 30.07
C SER A 8 36.33 -20.57 28.64
N ASP A 9 35.44 -21.54 28.45
CA ASP A 9 34.95 -22.03 27.15
C ASP A 9 33.87 -21.12 26.51
N PHE A 10 33.91 -19.81 26.80
CA PHE A 10 32.97 -18.79 26.34
C PHE A 10 32.93 -18.59 24.82
N ALA A 11 34.06 -18.82 24.14
CA ALA A 11 34.20 -18.54 22.73
C ALA A 11 33.98 -19.82 21.94
N CYS A 12 33.00 -19.83 21.02
CA CYS A 12 33.01 -20.56 19.73
C CYS A 12 31.60 -20.83 19.16
N ARG A 13 30.51 -20.41 19.79
CA ARG A 13 29.15 -20.65 19.25
C ARG A 13 28.57 -19.42 18.57
N HIS A 14 28.93 -19.23 17.31
CA HIS A 14 28.32 -18.22 16.42
C HIS A 14 26.84 -18.52 16.07
N GLU A 15 26.28 -19.63 16.57
CA GLU A 15 24.89 -20.05 16.37
C GLU A 15 23.88 -19.18 17.11
N TYR A 16 24.29 -18.52 18.20
CA TYR A 16 23.41 -17.67 19.00
C TYR A 16 23.48 -16.23 18.54
N ARG A 17 22.32 -15.62 18.30
CA ARG A 17 22.15 -14.21 17.97
C ARG A 17 21.19 -13.56 18.96
N LEU A 18 21.44 -12.30 19.30
CA LEU A 18 20.54 -11.48 20.11
C LEU A 18 19.64 -10.67 19.16
N VAL A 19 18.34 -10.81 19.32
CA VAL A 19 17.34 -10.03 18.59
C VAL A 19 16.55 -9.21 19.60
N SER A 20 16.52 -7.90 19.41
CA SER A 20 15.66 -7.01 20.18
C SER A 20 14.22 -7.18 19.72
N VAL A 21 13.30 -7.33 20.67
CA VAL A 21 11.86 -7.46 20.44
C VAL A 21 11.13 -6.51 21.37
N ASP A 22 10.03 -5.92 20.91
CA ASP A 22 9.21 -5.04 21.75
C ASP A 22 8.30 -5.83 22.71
N ASP A 23 7.68 -5.11 23.64
CA ASP A 23 6.80 -5.69 24.65
C ASP A 23 5.58 -6.41 24.05
N ALA A 24 5.06 -5.93 22.91
CA ALA A 24 3.94 -6.56 22.23
C ALA A 24 4.33 -7.95 21.69
N CYS A 25 5.49 -8.06 21.06
CA CYS A 25 6.08 -9.32 20.62
C CYS A 25 6.35 -10.26 21.80
N VAL A 26 6.93 -9.75 22.89
CA VAL A 26 7.18 -10.56 24.09
C VAL A 26 5.87 -11.11 24.67
N LYS A 27 4.81 -10.31 24.69
CA LYS A 27 3.49 -10.75 25.14
C LYS A 27 2.92 -11.86 24.25
N GLN A 28 2.94 -11.68 22.94
CA GLN A 28 2.47 -12.66 21.97
C GLN A 28 3.27 -13.97 22.04
N LEU A 29 4.59 -13.88 22.15
CA LEU A 29 5.48 -15.04 22.35
C LEU A 29 5.12 -15.81 23.62
N LYS A 30 4.87 -15.11 24.73
CA LYS A 30 4.46 -15.75 25.98
C LYS A 30 3.13 -16.48 25.84
N GLU A 31 2.15 -15.86 25.18
CA GLU A 31 0.83 -16.46 24.94
C GLU A 31 0.88 -17.70 24.03
N GLN A 32 1.74 -17.69 23.00
CA GLN A 32 1.88 -18.80 22.06
C GLN A 32 2.74 -19.95 22.58
N VAL A 33 3.83 -19.65 23.30
CA VAL A 33 4.79 -20.66 23.78
C VAL A 33 4.38 -21.24 25.14
N TYR A 34 3.69 -20.46 25.98
CA TYR A 34 3.20 -20.88 27.28
C TYR A 34 1.70 -20.60 27.42
N PRO A 35 0.84 -21.34 26.68
CA PRO A 35 -0.60 -21.21 26.88
C PRO A 35 -0.92 -21.47 28.35
N SER A 36 -1.60 -20.50 28.98
CA SER A 36 -1.97 -20.58 30.40
C SER A 36 -2.67 -21.91 30.67
N PRO A 37 -2.29 -22.69 31.69
CA PRO A 37 -2.84 -24.03 31.98
C PRO A 37 -4.27 -23.99 32.54
N SER A 38 -5.09 -23.05 32.09
CA SER A 38 -6.48 -22.89 32.51
C SER A 38 -7.42 -23.35 31.38
N ALA A 39 -7.68 -24.65 31.37
CA ALA A 39 -8.89 -25.36 30.91
C ALA A 39 -8.59 -26.57 30.00
N GLY A 40 -8.47 -27.75 30.62
CA GLY A 40 -8.83 -29.03 30.00
C GLY A 40 -7.76 -29.73 29.17
N ASN A 41 -7.08 -30.72 29.78
CA ASN A 41 -6.48 -31.92 29.18
C ASN A 41 -6.26 -31.95 27.65
N ALA A 42 -5.41 -31.06 27.13
CA ALA A 42 -4.74 -31.31 25.86
C ALA A 42 -3.34 -31.85 26.20
N THR A 43 -3.12 -33.13 25.94
CA THR A 43 -1.78 -33.71 25.81
C THR A 43 -1.03 -32.91 24.75
N ILE A 44 -0.16 -32.01 25.18
CA ILE A 44 0.78 -31.32 24.30
C ILE A 44 1.74 -32.41 23.81
N CYS A 45 1.51 -32.87 22.58
CA CYS A 45 2.45 -33.72 21.87
C CYS A 45 3.79 -32.97 21.78
N SER A 46 4.79 -33.51 22.47
CA SER A 46 6.15 -32.98 22.66
C SER A 46 6.99 -32.94 21.36
N GLY A 47 6.43 -32.56 20.23
CA GLY A 47 7.10 -32.62 18.92
C GLY A 47 6.79 -31.50 17.94
N ASP A 48 5.76 -30.67 18.15
CA ASP A 48 5.47 -29.58 17.23
C ASP A 48 6.37 -28.38 17.52
N VAL A 49 7.31 -28.13 16.61
CA VAL A 49 8.13 -26.92 16.57
C VAL A 49 7.20 -25.75 16.23
N ALA A 50 6.79 -25.00 17.24
CA ALA A 50 6.02 -23.77 17.04
C ALA A 50 6.92 -22.72 16.34
N VAL A 51 6.63 -22.43 15.07
CA VAL A 51 7.28 -21.35 14.33
C VAL A 51 6.64 -20.04 14.75
N VAL A 52 7.37 -19.21 15.50
CA VAL A 52 6.85 -17.91 15.96
C VAL A 52 7.16 -16.78 14.98
N PHE A 53 8.34 -16.83 14.35
CA PHE A 53 8.74 -15.85 13.35
C PHE A 53 9.30 -16.53 12.10
N VAL A 54 8.95 -15.96 10.95
CA VAL A 54 9.58 -16.26 9.66
C VAL A 54 10.48 -15.08 9.30
N MET A 55 11.72 -15.38 8.95
CA MET A 55 12.70 -14.39 8.53
C MET A 55 12.87 -14.43 7.01
N LYS A 56 12.81 -13.27 6.33
CA LYS A 56 12.91 -13.15 4.87
C LYS A 56 13.81 -11.98 4.46
N GLY A 57 14.48 -12.10 3.32
CA GLY A 57 15.09 -10.96 2.60
C GLY A 57 16.55 -11.15 2.21
N ASP A 58 16.88 -10.81 0.95
CA ASP A 58 18.23 -10.92 0.38
C ASP A 58 19.08 -9.63 0.50
N GLY A 59 18.49 -8.52 1.00
CA GLY A 59 19.19 -7.23 1.16
C GLY A 59 18.82 -6.46 2.41
N GLN A 60 17.55 -6.52 2.83
CA GLN A 60 17.08 -6.09 4.15
C GLN A 60 16.32 -7.25 4.75
N LEU A 61 16.72 -7.63 5.96
CA LEU A 61 16.15 -8.77 6.67
C LEU A 61 14.88 -8.30 7.39
N CYS A 62 13.79 -9.03 7.18
CA CYS A 62 12.51 -8.78 7.83
C CYS A 62 12.11 -9.99 8.66
N LEU A 63 11.50 -9.72 9.82
CA LEU A 63 10.84 -10.70 10.68
C LEU A 63 9.34 -10.55 10.51
N HIS A 64 8.65 -11.66 10.31
CA HIS A 64 7.20 -11.68 10.17
C HIS A 64 6.62 -12.70 11.14
N ASP A 65 5.58 -12.30 11.85
CA ASP A 65 4.64 -13.25 12.45
C ASP A 65 3.40 -13.38 11.53
N ALA A 66 2.32 -13.97 12.04
CA ALA A 66 1.08 -14.12 11.27
C ALA A 66 0.38 -12.78 10.96
N GLN A 67 0.60 -11.75 11.77
CA GLN A 67 -0.10 -10.48 11.80
C GLN A 67 0.79 -9.29 11.43
N SER A 68 2.07 -9.26 11.84
CA SER A 68 2.91 -8.07 11.74
C SER A 68 4.27 -8.31 11.07
N THR A 69 4.80 -7.24 10.46
CA THR A 69 6.14 -7.19 9.89
C THR A 69 7.08 -6.25 10.64
N ARG A 70 8.32 -6.70 10.78
CA ARG A 70 9.41 -5.96 11.41
C ARG A 70 10.63 -5.93 10.52
N SER A 71 11.28 -4.78 10.39
CA SER A 71 12.60 -4.65 9.79
C SER A 71 13.67 -4.97 10.82
N VAL A 72 14.71 -5.69 10.42
CA VAL A 72 15.86 -6.02 11.25
C VAL A 72 17.09 -5.27 10.77
N ARG A 73 17.77 -4.58 11.70
CA ARG A 73 19.07 -3.94 11.46
C ARG A 73 20.13 -4.52 12.41
N ARG A 74 21.35 -4.70 11.91
CA ARG A 74 22.50 -5.06 12.74
C ARG A 74 23.06 -3.81 13.39
N VAL A 75 23.22 -3.84 14.72
CA VAL A 75 23.84 -2.79 15.51
C VAL A 75 25.10 -3.35 16.16
N GLU A 76 26.22 -2.71 15.87
CA GLU A 76 27.51 -3.07 16.46
C GLU A 76 27.70 -2.31 17.77
N TYR A 77 28.18 -3.03 18.79
CA TYR A 77 28.48 -2.43 20.08
C TYR A 77 29.97 -2.59 20.36
N SER A 78 30.59 -1.54 20.89
CA SER A 78 31.98 -1.60 21.35
C SER A 78 32.16 -2.39 22.65
N ASN A 79 31.05 -2.81 23.28
CA ASN A 79 31.03 -3.58 24.52
C ASN A 79 30.90 -5.07 24.24
N THR A 80 31.63 -5.89 24.99
CA THR A 80 31.48 -7.35 24.96
C THR A 80 30.22 -7.77 25.74
N MET A 81 29.25 -8.40 25.06
CA MET A 81 28.08 -8.99 25.72
C MET A 81 28.24 -10.49 25.90
N LEU A 82 27.91 -10.98 27.09
CA LEU A 82 28.00 -12.40 27.46
C LEU A 82 26.61 -12.97 27.69
N LEU A 83 26.23 -13.98 26.89
CA LEU A 83 25.03 -14.77 27.12
C LEU A 83 25.39 -16.03 27.90
N ALA A 84 24.87 -16.14 29.12
CA ALA A 84 25.09 -17.28 30.02
C ALA A 84 23.77 -17.93 30.41
N THR A 85 23.71 -19.26 30.39
CA THR A 85 22.54 -20.02 30.88
C THR A 85 22.86 -20.67 32.22
N ARG A 86 22.03 -20.44 33.24
CA ARG A 86 22.13 -21.12 34.54
C ARG A 86 21.79 -22.61 34.36
N ARG A 87 22.65 -23.51 34.82
CA ARG A 87 22.39 -24.95 34.83
C ARG A 87 22.70 -25.57 36.19
N LEU A 88 21.78 -26.42 36.67
CA LEU A 88 22.04 -27.37 37.75
C LEU A 88 22.69 -28.62 37.12
N ASN A 89 23.97 -28.85 37.39
CA ASN A 89 24.67 -30.14 37.27
C ASN A 89 25.16 -30.69 35.90
N ARG A 90 25.27 -29.92 34.80
CA ARG A 90 26.01 -30.35 33.58
C ARG A 90 26.52 -29.18 32.73
N ALA A 91 27.56 -29.43 31.92
CA ALA A 91 28.29 -28.47 31.08
C ALA A 91 27.40 -27.35 30.52
N GLY A 92 27.74 -26.11 30.89
CA GLY A 92 27.09 -24.88 30.45
C GLY A 92 27.35 -24.64 28.96
N ARG A 93 26.40 -23.97 28.31
CA ARG A 93 26.62 -23.37 27.00
C ARG A 93 26.65 -21.87 27.22
N SER A 94 27.65 -21.22 26.64
CA SER A 94 27.84 -19.78 26.71
C SER A 94 28.12 -19.26 25.30
N ALA A 95 27.72 -18.02 25.02
CA ALA A 95 28.00 -17.36 23.77
C ALA A 95 28.46 -15.91 24.01
N VAL A 96 29.41 -15.46 23.18
CA VAL A 96 29.83 -14.05 23.11
C VAL A 96 29.13 -13.42 21.92
N CYS A 97 28.51 -12.27 22.15
CA CYS A 97 27.84 -11.51 21.11
C CYS A 97 28.45 -10.10 21.04
N ASP A 98 29.01 -9.75 19.89
CA ASP A 98 29.60 -8.41 19.64
C ASP A 98 28.61 -7.46 18.94
N HIS A 99 27.42 -7.97 18.61
CA HIS A 99 26.37 -7.23 17.91
C HIS A 99 24.99 -7.72 18.33
N MET A 100 24.00 -6.84 18.17
CA MET A 100 22.59 -7.13 18.34
C MET A 100 21.84 -6.88 17.04
N PHE A 101 20.76 -7.62 16.83
CA PHE A 101 19.81 -7.37 15.76
C PHE A 101 18.64 -6.59 16.34
N ASP A 102 18.58 -5.30 16.05
CA ASP A 102 17.46 -4.46 16.41
C ASP A 102 16.29 -4.76 15.47
N SER A 103 15.10 -5.04 16.01
CA SER A 103 13.87 -5.13 15.22
C SER A 103 12.97 -3.92 15.49
N HIS A 104 12.39 -3.37 14.42
CA HIS A 104 11.47 -2.24 14.45
C HIS A 104 10.25 -2.55 13.59
N ALA A 105 9.09 -2.02 13.94
CA ALA A 105 7.91 -2.13 13.08
C ALA A 105 8.22 -1.57 11.68
N ALA A 106 7.74 -2.26 10.64
CA ALA A 106 7.92 -1.82 9.27
C ALA A 106 6.57 -1.75 8.56
N HIS A 107 6.44 -0.81 7.62
CA HIS A 107 5.26 -0.75 6.77
C HIS A 107 5.27 -1.92 5.77
N PRO A 108 4.11 -2.52 5.48
CA PRO A 108 4.01 -3.49 4.40
C PRO A 108 4.37 -2.83 3.06
N GLN A 109 4.93 -3.62 2.15
CA GLN A 109 5.34 -3.11 0.84
C GLN A 109 4.13 -2.87 -0.06
N ASP A 110 3.93 -1.63 -0.50
CA ASP A 110 2.76 -1.23 -1.32
C ASP A 110 2.88 -1.56 -2.82
N ASN A 111 4.01 -2.09 -3.28
CA ASN A 111 4.25 -2.36 -4.71
C ASN A 111 3.63 -3.67 -5.23
N VAL A 112 2.72 -4.27 -4.47
CA VAL A 112 1.98 -5.47 -4.89
C VAL A 112 1.17 -5.19 -6.16
N SER A 113 0.61 -3.99 -6.30
CA SER A 113 -0.12 -3.57 -7.49
C SER A 113 0.75 -3.60 -8.75
N ALA A 114 2.01 -3.13 -8.67
CA ALA A 114 2.94 -3.16 -9.79
C ALA A 114 3.25 -4.59 -10.25
N VAL A 115 3.42 -5.54 -9.32
CA VAL A 115 3.68 -6.96 -9.64
C VAL A 115 2.45 -7.64 -10.24
N LEU A 116 1.25 -7.29 -9.77
CA LEU A 116 -0.01 -7.84 -10.29
C LEU A 116 -0.45 -7.18 -11.60
N GLY A 117 0.09 -6.00 -11.93
CA GLY A 117 -0.24 -5.26 -13.16
C GLY A 117 0.19 -5.94 -14.46
N GLU A 118 0.93 -7.05 -14.38
CA GLU A 118 1.26 -7.90 -15.53
C GLU A 118 0.15 -8.91 -15.88
N SER A 119 -0.87 -9.09 -15.03
CA SER A 119 -1.89 -10.13 -15.17
C SER A 119 -3.28 -9.66 -14.72
N TYR A 120 -3.85 -8.72 -15.48
CA TYR A 120 -5.21 -8.24 -15.26
C TYR A 120 -6.28 -9.26 -15.68
N LEU A 121 -7.37 -9.31 -14.94
CA LEU A 121 -8.55 -10.13 -15.21
C LEU A 121 -9.57 -9.30 -16.00
N THR A 122 -9.94 -9.77 -17.18
CA THR A 122 -10.95 -9.13 -18.03
C THR A 122 -12.33 -9.75 -17.83
N ILE A 123 -13.36 -9.13 -18.42
CA ILE A 123 -14.74 -9.60 -18.32
C ILE A 123 -14.93 -10.94 -19.06
N GLU A 124 -14.26 -11.11 -20.20
CA GLU A 124 -14.34 -12.32 -21.02
C GLU A 124 -13.77 -13.54 -20.28
N GLU A 125 -12.68 -13.36 -19.52
CA GLU A 125 -12.10 -14.42 -18.69
C GLU A 125 -12.99 -14.83 -17.52
N LEU A 126 -13.80 -13.89 -17.00
CA LEU A 126 -14.75 -14.14 -15.91
C LEU A 126 -16.01 -14.88 -16.40
N GLU A 127 -16.47 -14.56 -17.60
CA GLU A 127 -17.63 -15.20 -18.24
C GLU A 127 -17.29 -16.56 -18.85
N GLY A 128 -16.01 -16.77 -19.20
CA GLY A 128 -15.45 -18.03 -19.69
C GLY A 128 -15.55 -19.17 -18.67
N THR A 129 -16.65 -19.90 -18.73
CA THR A 129 -16.88 -21.16 -18.00
C THR A 129 -16.03 -22.27 -18.63
N ASP A 130 -15.24 -22.98 -17.83
CA ASP A 130 -14.33 -24.05 -18.28
C ASP A 130 -15.04 -25.13 -19.11
N GLY A 131 -14.46 -25.49 -20.26
CA GLY A 131 -14.88 -26.65 -21.03
C GLY A 131 -14.30 -26.75 -22.44
N GLY A 132 -12.98 -26.90 -22.60
CA GLY A 132 -12.41 -27.15 -23.93
C GLY A 132 -10.90 -27.31 -23.98
N SER A 133 -10.40 -28.51 -23.67
CA SER A 133 -9.15 -28.96 -24.27
C SER A 133 -9.40 -29.14 -25.77
N SER A 134 -9.10 -28.12 -26.58
CA SER A 134 -8.86 -28.22 -28.03
C SER A 134 -8.28 -26.88 -28.50
N GLY A 135 -7.09 -26.95 -29.07
CA GLY A 135 -6.30 -25.78 -29.42
C GLY A 135 -6.87 -24.92 -30.54
N SER A 136 -6.13 -23.83 -30.76
CA SER A 136 -6.20 -22.85 -31.84
C SER A 136 -6.92 -21.55 -31.52
N GLY A 137 -6.10 -20.48 -31.40
CA GLY A 137 -6.50 -19.15 -31.85
C GLY A 137 -6.41 -18.04 -30.82
N VAL A 138 -5.21 -17.47 -30.65
CA VAL A 138 -4.94 -16.16 -30.04
C VAL A 138 -5.14 -16.08 -28.52
N ALA A 139 -4.39 -16.90 -27.78
CA ALA A 139 -4.08 -16.59 -26.39
C ALA A 139 -3.13 -15.37 -26.38
N GLY A 140 -3.62 -14.22 -25.91
CA GLY A 140 -2.74 -13.12 -25.49
C GLY A 140 -1.71 -13.61 -24.46
N PRO A 141 -0.60 -12.89 -24.25
CA PRO A 141 0.47 -13.34 -23.37
C PRO A 141 -0.13 -13.64 -22.00
N SER A 142 -0.11 -14.91 -21.62
CA SER A 142 -0.60 -15.37 -20.31
C SER A 142 0.29 -14.73 -19.26
N GLY A 143 -0.16 -13.60 -18.71
CA GLY A 143 0.56 -12.87 -17.68
C GLY A 143 0.91 -13.79 -16.51
N ARG A 144 2.04 -13.52 -15.86
CA ARG A 144 2.53 -14.34 -14.75
C ARG A 144 1.57 -14.22 -13.57
N GLY A 145 0.66 -15.17 -13.43
CA GLY A 145 -0.24 -15.24 -12.28
C GLY A 145 0.49 -15.73 -11.02
N TYR A 146 0.09 -15.21 -9.86
CA TYR A 146 0.66 -15.61 -8.57
C TYR A 146 -0.41 -16.13 -7.63
N THR A 147 -0.15 -17.25 -6.98
CA THR A 147 -0.93 -17.69 -5.82
C THR A 147 -0.62 -16.79 -4.61
N PHE A 148 -1.55 -16.72 -3.65
CA PHE A 148 -1.31 -16.00 -2.40
C PHE A 148 -0.03 -16.47 -1.68
N ALA A 149 0.22 -17.78 -1.66
CA ALA A 149 1.43 -18.35 -1.05
C ALA A 149 2.73 -17.92 -1.76
N GLN A 150 2.70 -17.75 -3.09
CA GLN A 150 3.84 -17.21 -3.83
C GLN A 150 4.05 -15.72 -3.52
N LEU A 151 2.99 -14.92 -3.52
CA LEU A 151 3.05 -13.51 -3.12
C LEU A 151 3.60 -13.36 -1.71
N ALA A 152 3.09 -14.13 -0.74
CA ALA A 152 3.55 -14.10 0.64
C ALA A 152 5.04 -14.49 0.78
N ARG A 153 5.62 -15.26 -0.14
CA ARG A 153 7.06 -15.58 -0.13
C ARG A 153 7.91 -14.47 -0.76
N MET A 154 7.39 -13.79 -1.77
CA MET A 154 8.11 -12.73 -2.49
C MET A 154 8.10 -11.40 -1.73
N PHE A 155 6.96 -11.04 -1.14
CA PHE A 155 6.80 -9.77 -0.45
C PHE A 155 7.30 -9.84 1.00
N ARG A 156 7.92 -8.74 1.42
CA ARG A 156 8.40 -8.55 2.79
C ARG A 156 7.25 -8.05 3.68
N SER A 157 6.18 -8.83 3.76
CA SER A 157 5.03 -8.56 4.62
C SER A 157 4.53 -9.83 5.32
N SER A 158 3.73 -9.64 6.37
CA SER A 158 3.02 -10.73 7.02
C SER A 158 1.87 -11.20 6.12
N PRO A 159 1.38 -12.44 6.26
CA PRO A 159 0.22 -12.90 5.50
C PRO A 159 -1.03 -12.02 5.73
N ALA A 160 -1.28 -11.57 6.96
CA ALA A 160 -2.42 -10.70 7.26
C ALA A 160 -2.28 -9.33 6.59
N GLU A 161 -1.12 -8.69 6.70
CA GLU A 161 -0.85 -7.40 6.05
C GLU A 161 -0.96 -7.49 4.52
N LEU A 162 -0.47 -8.59 3.94
CA LEU A 162 -0.62 -8.85 2.51
C LEU A 162 -2.08 -9.03 2.12
N ALA A 163 -2.87 -9.76 2.90
CA ALA A 163 -4.29 -9.95 2.63
C ALA A 163 -5.06 -8.63 2.71
N ASP A 164 -4.79 -7.82 3.75
CA ASP A 164 -5.38 -6.49 3.91
C ASP A 164 -5.01 -5.56 2.75
N LEU A 165 -3.74 -5.59 2.32
CA LEU A 165 -3.26 -4.84 1.17
C LEU A 165 -3.96 -5.28 -0.12
N LEU A 166 -4.00 -6.59 -0.39
CA LEU A 166 -4.68 -7.18 -1.55
C LEU A 166 -6.16 -6.80 -1.58
N GLN A 167 -6.85 -6.85 -0.44
CA GLN A 167 -8.23 -6.39 -0.32
C GLN A 167 -8.36 -4.90 -0.62
N SER A 168 -7.45 -4.08 -0.10
CA SER A 168 -7.48 -2.62 -0.27
C SER A 168 -7.26 -2.16 -1.71
N ILE A 169 -6.63 -2.99 -2.55
CA ILE A 169 -6.44 -2.75 -3.99
C ILE A 169 -7.45 -3.49 -4.86
N GLY A 170 -8.42 -4.21 -4.26
CA GLY A 170 -9.47 -4.91 -5.00
C GLY A 170 -8.98 -6.18 -5.69
N ALA A 171 -7.91 -6.81 -5.20
CA ALA A 171 -7.45 -8.06 -5.77
C ALA A 171 -8.48 -9.17 -5.60
N VAL A 172 -8.62 -9.99 -6.64
CA VAL A 172 -9.56 -11.10 -6.72
C VAL A 172 -8.81 -12.42 -6.92
N VAL A 173 -9.39 -13.50 -6.42
CA VAL A 173 -8.87 -14.85 -6.66
C VAL A 173 -9.68 -15.47 -7.80
N HIS A 174 -9.02 -15.74 -8.92
CA HIS A 174 -9.59 -16.44 -10.05
C HIS A 174 -8.72 -17.65 -10.40
N ARG A 175 -9.32 -18.85 -10.44
CA ARG A 175 -8.62 -20.12 -10.70
C ARG A 175 -7.40 -20.36 -9.79
N GLY A 176 -7.49 -19.95 -8.52
CA GLY A 176 -6.42 -20.08 -7.53
C GLY A 176 -5.30 -19.05 -7.62
N LEU A 177 -5.40 -18.09 -8.55
CA LEU A 177 -4.42 -17.02 -8.76
C LEU A 177 -5.00 -15.69 -8.30
N VAL A 178 -4.17 -14.87 -7.66
CA VAL A 178 -4.48 -13.51 -7.23
C VAL A 178 -4.21 -12.57 -8.41
N ARG A 179 -5.22 -11.81 -8.82
CA ARG A 179 -5.18 -10.89 -9.96
C ARG A 179 -5.94 -9.60 -9.64
N LEU A 180 -5.65 -8.55 -10.41
CA LEU A 180 -6.42 -7.30 -10.38
C LEU A 180 -7.42 -7.30 -11.54
N LEU A 181 -8.54 -6.62 -11.38
CA LEU A 181 -9.44 -6.35 -12.50
C LEU A 181 -8.71 -5.47 -13.52
N HIS A 182 -8.98 -5.69 -14.81
CA HIS A 182 -8.48 -4.80 -15.85
C HIS A 182 -8.96 -3.36 -15.59
N PRO A 183 -8.10 -2.33 -15.76
CA PRO A 183 -8.45 -0.96 -15.43
C PRO A 183 -9.72 -0.46 -16.11
N SER A 184 -9.94 -0.80 -17.39
CA SER A 184 -11.17 -0.46 -18.12
C SER A 184 -12.42 -1.09 -17.48
N LEU A 185 -12.36 -2.38 -17.13
CA LEU A 185 -13.47 -3.07 -16.47
C LEU A 185 -13.76 -2.45 -15.10
N ALA A 186 -12.72 -2.18 -14.31
CA ALA A 186 -12.87 -1.54 -13.00
C ALA A 186 -13.50 -0.14 -13.13
N HIS A 187 -13.08 0.65 -14.11
CA HIS A 187 -13.59 1.99 -14.37
C HIS A 187 -15.05 1.97 -14.84
N GLU A 188 -15.39 1.17 -15.85
CA GLU A 188 -16.75 1.04 -16.39
C GLU A 188 -17.73 0.53 -15.34
N SER A 189 -17.30 -0.48 -14.56
CA SER A 189 -18.11 -1.03 -13.47
C SER A 189 -18.30 0.00 -12.36
N LEU A 190 -17.27 0.79 -12.00
CA LEU A 190 -17.40 1.86 -11.02
C LEU A 190 -18.37 2.94 -11.51
N ALA A 191 -18.27 3.36 -12.78
CA ALA A 191 -19.17 4.35 -13.36
C ALA A 191 -20.63 3.86 -13.33
N ALA A 192 -20.88 2.58 -13.64
CA ALA A 192 -22.22 1.98 -13.56
C ALA A 192 -22.76 1.94 -12.12
N VAL A 193 -21.92 1.57 -11.15
CA VAL A 193 -22.31 1.59 -9.72
C VAL A 193 -22.64 3.01 -9.27
N LEU A 194 -21.82 4.00 -9.62
CA LEU A 194 -22.07 5.40 -9.26
C LEU A 194 -23.36 5.91 -9.90
N ALA A 195 -23.61 5.60 -11.17
CA ALA A 195 -24.85 5.97 -11.85
C ALA A 195 -26.09 5.34 -11.18
N PHE A 196 -26.00 4.07 -10.76
CA PHE A 196 -27.07 3.42 -10.01
C PHE A 196 -27.31 4.12 -8.65
N LEU A 197 -26.24 4.37 -7.89
CA LEU A 197 -26.36 5.01 -6.57
C LEU A 197 -26.83 6.46 -6.64
N ASP A 198 -26.53 7.17 -7.72
CA ASP A 198 -26.99 8.55 -7.98
C ASP A 198 -28.47 8.59 -8.38
N ALA A 199 -28.96 7.55 -9.07
CA ALA A 199 -30.35 7.42 -9.48
C ALA A 199 -31.27 6.83 -8.40
N ALA A 200 -30.73 6.03 -7.47
CA ALA A 200 -31.49 5.39 -6.41
C ALA A 200 -31.93 6.38 -5.33
N GLU A 201 -33.11 6.15 -4.74
CA GLU A 201 -33.51 6.91 -3.56
C GLU A 201 -32.56 6.63 -2.38
N PRO A 202 -32.28 7.60 -1.49
CA PRO A 202 -31.30 7.43 -0.41
C PRO A 202 -31.55 6.24 0.52
N CYS A 203 -32.81 5.81 0.67
CA CYS A 203 -33.20 4.66 1.50
C CYS A 203 -32.92 3.31 0.83
N ASP A 204 -32.89 3.27 -0.50
CA ASP A 204 -32.71 2.06 -1.30
C ASP A 204 -31.27 1.91 -1.81
N ALA A 205 -30.49 3.00 -1.77
CA ALA A 205 -29.08 3.04 -2.14
C ALA A 205 -28.26 2.15 -1.19
N SER A 206 -27.74 1.04 -1.72
CA SER A 206 -26.77 0.18 -1.03
C SER A 206 -25.92 -0.59 -2.03
N TRP A 207 -24.72 -1.02 -1.59
CA TRP A 207 -23.88 -1.93 -2.38
C TRP A 207 -24.57 -3.27 -2.65
N ALA A 208 -25.44 -3.73 -1.75
CA ALA A 208 -26.24 -4.94 -1.97
C ALA A 208 -27.26 -4.74 -3.10
N ALA A 209 -28.02 -3.64 -3.09
CA ALA A 209 -28.96 -3.31 -4.15
C ALA A 209 -28.27 -3.10 -5.50
N ALA A 210 -27.10 -2.43 -5.51
CA ALA A 210 -26.29 -2.26 -6.71
C ALA A 210 -25.87 -3.62 -7.30
N ARG A 211 -25.47 -4.58 -6.46
CA ARG A 211 -25.17 -5.95 -6.90
C ARG A 211 -26.39 -6.67 -7.44
N GLU A 212 -27.52 -6.61 -6.75
CA GLU A 212 -28.75 -7.27 -7.21
C GLU A 212 -29.20 -6.73 -8.58
N HIS A 213 -28.99 -5.44 -8.84
CA HIS A 213 -29.34 -4.81 -10.10
C HIS A 213 -28.34 -5.10 -11.23
N LEU A 214 -27.05 -5.01 -10.95
CA LEU A 214 -25.99 -5.07 -11.96
C LEU A 214 -25.46 -6.49 -12.23
N CYS A 215 -25.50 -7.39 -11.23
CA CYS A 215 -24.97 -8.76 -11.37
C CYS A 215 -25.68 -9.62 -12.43
N PRO A 216 -27.02 -9.63 -12.51
CA PRO A 216 -27.71 -10.44 -13.52
C PRO A 216 -27.57 -9.88 -14.93
N SER A 217 -27.13 -8.62 -15.06
CA SER A 217 -27.33 -7.83 -16.27
C SER A 217 -26.01 -7.54 -17.01
N VAL A 218 -24.91 -7.29 -16.31
CA VAL A 218 -23.68 -6.75 -16.93
C VAL A 218 -22.38 -7.21 -16.26
N TYR A 219 -22.31 -7.30 -14.92
CA TYR A 219 -21.03 -7.50 -14.22
C TYR A 219 -21.08 -8.64 -13.20
N PRO A 220 -20.20 -9.65 -13.26
CA PRO A 220 -20.16 -10.72 -12.26
C PRO A 220 -20.02 -10.21 -10.82
N ASP A 221 -20.62 -10.91 -9.86
CA ASP A 221 -20.62 -10.55 -8.44
C ASP A 221 -19.21 -10.31 -7.86
N VAL A 222 -18.22 -11.07 -8.34
CA VAL A 222 -16.82 -10.90 -7.94
C VAL A 222 -16.25 -9.53 -8.30
N VAL A 223 -16.68 -8.94 -9.42
CA VAL A 223 -16.28 -7.59 -9.86
C VAL A 223 -16.81 -6.55 -8.89
N LEU A 224 -18.11 -6.63 -8.57
CA LEU A 224 -18.76 -5.64 -7.70
C LEU A 224 -18.30 -5.77 -6.24
N ARG A 225 -17.99 -6.97 -5.76
CA ARG A 225 -17.35 -7.16 -4.44
C ARG A 225 -15.95 -6.58 -4.38
N SER A 226 -15.17 -6.71 -5.46
CA SER A 226 -13.85 -6.09 -5.58
C SER A 226 -13.97 -4.56 -5.50
N LEU A 227 -14.92 -3.98 -6.24
CA LEU A 227 -15.20 -2.54 -6.17
C LEU A 227 -15.64 -2.08 -4.79
N GLU A 228 -16.56 -2.80 -4.13
CA GLU A 228 -16.99 -2.47 -2.77
C GLU A 228 -15.82 -2.48 -1.79
N ALA A 229 -14.88 -3.42 -1.93
CA ALA A 229 -13.71 -3.50 -1.06
C ALA A 229 -12.79 -2.26 -1.19
N VAL A 230 -12.67 -1.69 -2.39
CA VAL A 230 -11.81 -0.52 -2.66
C VAL A 230 -12.54 0.81 -2.40
N TYR A 231 -13.76 0.92 -2.90
CA TYR A 231 -14.53 2.16 -3.00
C TYR A 231 -15.67 2.25 -1.99
N GLY A 232 -16.00 1.18 -1.28
CA GLY A 232 -17.00 1.19 -0.22
C GLY A 232 -16.48 1.87 1.06
N ALA A 233 -17.38 2.48 1.83
CA ALA A 233 -17.06 3.03 3.13
C ALA A 233 -16.55 1.92 4.07
N ARG A 234 -15.39 2.14 4.72
CA ARG A 234 -14.85 1.18 5.70
C ARG A 234 -15.78 1.10 6.91
N ARG A 235 -16.38 -0.07 7.17
CA ARG A 235 -17.31 -0.34 8.28
C ARG A 235 -16.71 -0.25 9.70
N GLY A 236 -15.54 0.38 9.91
CA GLY A 236 -14.82 0.36 11.19
C GLY A 236 -14.23 1.68 11.68
N ALA A 237 -14.42 2.81 10.98
CA ALA A 237 -13.84 4.10 11.40
C ALA A 237 -14.77 4.92 12.33
N GLY A 238 -15.70 4.26 13.03
CA GLY A 238 -16.69 4.91 13.91
C GLY A 238 -16.31 5.00 15.39
N GLU A 239 -15.23 4.35 15.85
CA GLU A 239 -14.91 4.28 17.30
C GLU A 239 -13.64 5.00 17.74
N ALA A 240 -12.82 5.56 16.82
CA ALA A 240 -11.52 6.14 17.18
C ALA A 240 -11.40 7.67 17.05
N THR A 241 -12.35 8.37 16.41
CA THR A 241 -12.32 9.84 16.33
C THR A 241 -13.60 10.41 16.89
N LYS A 242 -13.55 10.80 18.18
CA LYS A 242 -14.41 11.84 18.74
C LYS A 242 -14.02 13.20 18.11
N ASP A 243 -14.28 13.36 16.82
CA ASP A 243 -14.24 14.68 16.18
C ASP A 243 -15.67 15.23 16.10
N ASN A 244 -15.87 16.35 16.78
CA ASN A 244 -17.17 16.95 17.10
C ASN A 244 -17.89 17.63 15.92
N ASP A 245 -17.63 17.25 14.67
CA ASP A 245 -18.24 17.85 13.47
C ASP A 245 -18.59 16.82 12.38
N SER A 246 -18.97 15.59 12.76
CA SER A 246 -19.42 14.60 11.77
C SER A 246 -20.79 14.99 11.23
N VAL A 247 -20.81 15.70 10.09
CA VAL A 247 -22.01 15.82 9.25
C VAL A 247 -22.51 14.40 8.96
N VAL A 248 -23.74 14.09 9.38
CA VAL A 248 -24.36 12.79 9.07
C VAL A 248 -24.54 12.73 7.56
N LEU A 249 -23.68 11.97 6.90
CA LEU A 249 -23.81 11.71 5.47
C LEU A 249 -24.99 10.75 5.27
N VAL A 250 -25.84 11.07 4.29
CA VAL A 250 -26.99 10.25 3.89
C VAL A 250 -26.91 9.99 2.40
N GLY A 251 -27.38 8.83 1.95
CA GLY A 251 -27.36 8.41 0.55
C GLY A 251 -25.96 8.01 0.06
N MET A 252 -25.70 8.19 -1.24
CA MET A 252 -24.47 7.75 -1.90
C MET A 252 -23.16 8.14 -1.17
N PRO A 253 -22.95 9.38 -0.68
CA PRO A 253 -21.73 9.75 0.03
C PRO A 253 -21.41 8.90 1.27
N ALA A 254 -22.43 8.37 1.96
CA ALA A 254 -22.26 7.54 3.15
C ALA A 254 -21.78 6.11 2.83
N LEU A 255 -22.00 5.66 1.60
CA LEU A 255 -21.67 4.31 1.13
C LEU A 255 -20.27 4.22 0.54
N LEU A 256 -19.66 5.37 0.24
CA LEU A 256 -18.44 5.46 -0.55
C LEU A 256 -17.25 5.94 0.27
N ASN A 257 -16.09 5.36 -0.01
CA ASN A 257 -14.79 5.92 0.32
C ASN A 257 -14.46 7.01 -0.71
N LEU A 258 -15.01 8.22 -0.50
CA LEU A 258 -14.92 9.33 -1.45
C LEU A 258 -13.49 9.64 -1.90
N PRO A 259 -12.45 9.68 -1.03
CA PRO A 259 -11.07 9.85 -1.49
C PRO A 259 -10.65 8.80 -2.52
N ARG A 260 -10.95 7.50 -2.29
CA ARG A 260 -10.62 6.43 -3.23
C ARG A 260 -11.43 6.53 -4.51
N VAL A 261 -12.72 6.88 -4.44
CA VAL A 261 -13.57 7.08 -5.63
C VAL A 261 -13.02 8.20 -6.51
N LEU A 262 -12.65 9.34 -5.92
CA LEU A 262 -12.07 10.47 -6.66
C LEU A 262 -10.77 10.08 -7.38
N VAL A 263 -9.91 9.32 -6.71
CA VAL A 263 -8.67 8.77 -7.30
C VAL A 263 -8.99 7.77 -8.41
N GLY A 264 -9.95 6.86 -8.22
CA GLY A 264 -10.37 5.89 -9.23
C GLY A 264 -10.95 6.54 -10.49
N LEU A 265 -11.77 7.58 -10.32
CA LEU A 265 -12.29 8.38 -11.44
C LEU A 265 -11.18 9.15 -12.15
N ALA A 266 -10.19 9.67 -11.43
CA ALA A 266 -9.03 10.34 -12.02
C ALA A 266 -8.20 9.36 -12.86
N GLY A 267 -7.90 8.17 -12.32
CA GLY A 267 -7.18 7.12 -13.05
C GLY A 267 -7.90 6.70 -14.34
N GLY A 268 -9.22 6.52 -14.26
CA GLY A 268 -10.04 6.18 -15.43
C GLY A 268 -10.00 7.20 -16.56
N VAL A 269 -9.78 8.50 -16.27
CA VAL A 269 -9.55 9.51 -17.31
C VAL A 269 -8.28 9.20 -18.10
N PHE A 270 -7.20 8.78 -17.44
CA PHE A 270 -5.95 8.42 -18.13
C PHE A 270 -6.04 7.08 -18.87
N ASP A 271 -6.95 6.19 -18.47
CA ASP A 271 -7.18 4.92 -19.17
C ASP A 271 -8.06 5.10 -20.43
N ALA A 272 -9.02 6.02 -20.40
CA ALA A 272 -10.01 6.19 -21.47
C ALA A 272 -9.69 7.32 -22.47
N HIS A 273 -8.92 8.34 -22.06
CA HIS A 273 -8.76 9.54 -22.88
C HIS A 273 -7.73 9.34 -24.01
N GLN A 274 -8.13 9.65 -25.25
CA GLN A 274 -7.31 9.37 -26.45
C GLN A 274 -6.02 10.21 -26.55
N ALA A 275 -5.98 11.37 -25.89
CA ALA A 275 -4.82 12.29 -25.92
C ALA A 275 -3.73 11.97 -24.88
N VAL A 276 -3.82 10.83 -24.19
CA VAL A 276 -2.84 10.44 -23.17
C VAL A 276 -1.49 10.18 -23.81
N VAL A 277 -0.44 10.74 -23.20
CA VAL A 277 0.96 10.54 -23.63
C VAL A 277 1.69 9.71 -22.58
N HIS A 278 2.47 8.73 -23.01
CA HIS A 278 3.27 7.92 -22.08
C HIS A 278 4.71 8.40 -22.01
N ARG A 279 5.28 8.46 -20.80
CA ARG A 279 6.70 8.74 -20.54
C ARG A 279 7.26 7.61 -19.68
N THR A 280 8.25 6.88 -20.21
CA THR A 280 9.02 5.92 -19.42
C THR A 280 10.12 6.64 -18.67
N LEU A 281 10.19 6.43 -17.36
CA LEU A 281 11.19 7.02 -16.49
C LEU A 281 12.49 6.21 -16.56
N GLY A 282 13.61 6.81 -16.17
CA GLY A 282 14.92 6.12 -16.12
C GLY A 282 14.97 4.93 -15.16
N THR A 283 13.93 4.76 -14.34
CA THR A 283 13.73 3.66 -13.38
C THR A 283 12.87 2.52 -13.94
N GLY A 284 12.24 2.73 -15.11
CA GLY A 284 11.45 1.73 -15.85
C GLY A 284 9.94 1.92 -15.75
N GLU A 285 9.46 2.67 -14.76
CA GLU A 285 8.05 3.00 -14.57
C GLU A 285 7.51 3.87 -15.72
N VAL A 286 6.22 3.74 -16.02
CA VAL A 286 5.55 4.50 -17.08
C VAL A 286 4.56 5.48 -16.47
N ALA A 287 4.75 6.77 -16.77
CA ALA A 287 3.84 7.84 -16.41
C ALA A 287 2.89 8.17 -17.56
N CYS A 288 1.62 8.44 -17.26
CA CYS A 288 0.60 8.82 -18.25
C CYS A 288 0.27 10.31 -18.12
N GLY A 289 0.46 11.09 -19.18
CA GLY A 289 0.39 12.55 -19.19
C GLY A 289 -0.80 13.10 -19.97
N LEU A 290 -1.44 14.13 -19.43
CA LEU A 290 -2.48 14.93 -20.10
C LEU A 290 -2.31 16.42 -19.80
N PRO A 291 -2.72 17.33 -20.69
CA PRO A 291 -2.80 18.75 -20.36
C PRO A 291 -3.74 18.97 -19.15
N LEU A 292 -3.35 19.85 -18.22
CA LEU A 292 -4.07 20.08 -16.96
C LEU A 292 -5.54 20.44 -17.17
N GLU A 293 -5.83 21.33 -18.12
CA GLU A 293 -7.21 21.76 -18.40
C GLU A 293 -8.05 20.62 -18.98
N THR A 294 -7.46 19.81 -19.87
CA THR A 294 -8.12 18.64 -20.45
C THR A 294 -8.43 17.61 -19.38
N PHE A 295 -7.45 17.29 -18.53
CA PHE A 295 -7.62 16.37 -17.41
C PHE A 295 -8.66 16.89 -16.42
N ALA A 296 -8.54 18.13 -15.95
CA ALA A 296 -9.42 18.70 -14.93
C ALA A 296 -10.87 18.71 -15.41
N LYS A 297 -11.12 19.08 -16.68
CA LYS A 297 -12.46 19.03 -17.27
C LYS A 297 -13.02 17.60 -17.30
N ALA A 298 -12.28 16.66 -17.90
CA ALA A 298 -12.73 15.28 -18.03
C ALA A 298 -12.98 14.63 -16.66
N TRP A 299 -12.10 14.87 -15.69
CA TRP A 299 -12.24 14.35 -14.34
C TRP A 299 -13.43 14.96 -13.60
N MET A 300 -13.63 16.28 -13.66
CA MET A 300 -14.80 16.92 -13.06
C MET A 300 -16.11 16.43 -13.66
N ASP A 301 -16.14 16.14 -14.96
CA ASP A 301 -17.30 15.60 -15.67
C ASP A 301 -17.58 14.12 -15.34
N ALA A 302 -16.57 13.36 -14.90
CA ALA A 302 -16.75 11.99 -14.41
C ALA A 302 -17.30 11.90 -12.98
N ILE A 303 -17.22 12.97 -12.18
CA ILE A 303 -17.72 12.98 -10.80
C ILE A 303 -19.25 13.21 -10.81
N PRO A 304 -20.06 12.32 -10.19
CA PRO A 304 -21.50 12.52 -10.06
C PRO A 304 -21.85 13.86 -9.40
N SER A 305 -22.88 14.53 -9.93
CA SER A 305 -23.24 15.89 -9.50
C SER A 305 -23.62 15.96 -8.01
N SER A 306 -24.21 14.89 -7.48
CA SER A 306 -24.61 14.76 -6.07
C SER A 306 -23.45 14.74 -5.08
N LEU A 307 -22.21 14.50 -5.53
CA LEU A 307 -21.02 14.52 -4.66
C LEU A 307 -20.47 15.94 -4.43
N PHE A 308 -20.78 16.89 -5.30
CA PHE A 308 -20.28 18.26 -5.15
C PHE A 308 -20.99 18.98 -3.99
N GLY A 309 -20.20 19.58 -3.08
CA GLY A 309 -20.72 20.26 -1.90
C GLY A 309 -20.90 19.36 -0.66
N VAL A 310 -20.44 18.12 -0.73
CA VAL A 310 -20.57 17.14 0.37
C VAL A 310 -19.20 16.62 0.80
N ALA A 311 -19.04 16.33 2.10
CA ALA A 311 -17.89 15.60 2.65
C ALA A 311 -16.50 16.13 2.23
N GLY A 312 -16.36 17.45 2.14
CA GLY A 312 -15.09 18.10 1.77
C GLY A 312 -14.81 18.14 0.27
N ILE A 313 -15.78 17.81 -0.59
CA ILE A 313 -15.77 18.08 -2.03
C ILE A 313 -16.38 19.48 -2.24
N PRO A 314 -15.64 20.45 -2.81
CA PRO A 314 -16.16 21.80 -3.02
C PRO A 314 -17.30 21.80 -4.05
N HIS A 315 -18.16 22.84 -4.03
CA HIS A 315 -19.11 23.02 -5.12
C HIS A 315 -18.39 23.26 -6.45
N ARG A 316 -18.94 22.74 -7.56
CA ARG A 316 -18.33 22.80 -8.90
C ARG A 316 -17.93 24.21 -9.35
N GLY A 317 -18.69 25.24 -8.96
CA GLY A 317 -18.41 26.65 -9.29
C GLY A 317 -17.66 27.44 -8.21
N ALA A 318 -17.23 26.81 -7.11
CA ALA A 318 -16.54 27.52 -6.04
C ALA A 318 -15.14 27.97 -6.49
N ALA A 319 -14.74 29.19 -6.10
CA ALA A 319 -13.40 29.68 -6.36
C ALA A 319 -12.35 28.76 -5.72
N GLY A 320 -11.39 28.29 -6.52
CA GLY A 320 -10.36 27.36 -6.06
C GLY A 320 -10.81 25.89 -5.94
N ALA A 321 -12.03 25.52 -6.37
CA ALA A 321 -12.53 24.14 -6.31
C ALA A 321 -11.57 23.14 -6.98
N GLN A 322 -11.05 23.47 -8.16
CA GLN A 322 -10.06 22.66 -8.87
C GLN A 322 -8.80 22.42 -8.02
N LYS A 323 -8.27 23.46 -7.36
CA LYS A 323 -7.10 23.34 -6.49
C LYS A 323 -7.38 22.38 -5.34
N THR A 324 -8.48 22.58 -4.62
CA THR A 324 -8.88 21.72 -3.49
C THR A 324 -9.10 20.27 -3.92
N LEU A 325 -9.66 20.04 -5.12
CA LEU A 325 -9.82 18.70 -5.67
C LEU A 325 -8.46 18.07 -6.03
N MET A 326 -7.57 18.81 -6.68
CA MET A 326 -6.22 18.32 -7.01
C MET A 326 -5.43 17.93 -5.76
N GLU A 327 -5.65 18.60 -4.62
CA GLU A 327 -5.04 18.21 -3.34
C GLU A 327 -5.46 16.81 -2.88
N LYS A 328 -6.64 16.31 -3.29
CA LYS A 328 -7.09 14.94 -3.03
C LYS A 328 -6.35 13.89 -3.87
N LEU A 329 -5.64 14.31 -4.92
CA LEU A 329 -4.85 13.44 -5.80
C LEU A 329 -3.34 13.43 -5.47
N ARG A 330 -2.93 14.05 -4.35
CA ARG A 330 -1.54 13.97 -3.89
C ARG A 330 -1.13 12.51 -3.69
N GLY A 331 0.06 12.15 -4.16
CA GLY A 331 0.53 10.75 -4.17
C GLY A 331 0.08 9.93 -5.39
N TYR A 332 -0.74 10.50 -6.29
CA TYR A 332 -1.14 9.84 -7.55
C TYR A 332 -0.83 10.66 -8.79
N VAL A 333 -0.76 11.99 -8.63
CA VAL A 333 -0.55 12.92 -9.72
C VAL A 333 0.69 13.77 -9.44
N VAL A 334 1.44 14.08 -10.51
CA VAL A 334 2.51 15.07 -10.52
C VAL A 334 2.17 16.13 -11.56
N VAL A 335 2.10 17.39 -11.15
CA VAL A 335 1.92 18.51 -12.08
C VAL A 335 3.31 19.02 -12.47
N GLU A 336 3.65 18.87 -13.75
CA GLU A 336 4.87 19.43 -14.34
C GLU A 336 4.56 20.84 -14.86
N PRO A 337 4.98 21.90 -14.16
CA PRO A 337 4.85 23.26 -14.66
C PRO A 337 5.82 23.44 -15.83
N ARG A 338 5.36 24.04 -16.93
CA ARG A 338 6.26 24.27 -18.06
C ARG A 338 7.22 25.43 -17.77
N SER A 339 8.53 25.18 -17.86
CA SER A 339 9.55 26.25 -17.89
C SER A 339 9.42 27.04 -19.19
N GLY A 340 9.11 28.33 -19.07
CA GLY A 340 8.74 29.20 -20.19
C GLY A 340 9.85 29.38 -21.22
N GLY A 341 9.55 29.02 -22.47
CA GLY A 341 10.17 29.57 -23.68
C GLY A 341 9.17 30.49 -24.38
N PHE A 342 9.60 31.68 -24.77
CA PHE A 342 8.76 32.73 -25.37
C PHE A 342 7.90 32.22 -26.56
N GLY A 343 6.59 32.48 -26.53
CA GLY A 343 5.80 32.65 -27.75
C GLY A 343 4.62 31.69 -28.02
N GLY A 344 4.26 30.78 -27.11
CA GLY A 344 3.06 29.94 -27.26
C GLY A 344 2.23 29.86 -25.99
N SER A 345 0.89 29.83 -26.13
CA SER A 345 0.00 29.39 -25.04
C SER A 345 0.34 27.93 -24.74
N MET A 346 1.10 27.68 -23.68
CA MET A 346 1.50 26.34 -23.26
C MET A 346 0.84 26.00 -21.94
N GLN A 347 0.17 24.85 -21.91
CA GLN A 347 -0.57 24.35 -20.75
C GLN A 347 0.33 23.46 -19.88
N ASP A 348 0.11 23.49 -18.57
CA ASP A 348 0.74 22.56 -17.62
C ASP A 348 0.36 21.12 -17.95
N THR A 349 1.25 20.17 -17.66
CA THR A 349 1.00 18.74 -17.88
C THR A 349 0.82 18.03 -16.55
N VAL A 350 -0.20 17.19 -16.48
CA VAL A 350 -0.55 16.35 -15.34
C VAL A 350 -0.12 14.93 -15.66
N TRP A 351 0.78 14.40 -14.85
CA TRP A 351 1.26 13.02 -14.96
C TRP A 351 0.59 12.16 -13.90
N TRP A 352 -0.13 11.13 -14.33
CA TRP A 352 -0.63 10.05 -13.49
C TRP A 352 0.47 9.05 -13.21
N VAL A 353 0.89 9.01 -11.94
CA VAL A 353 1.94 8.17 -11.42
C VAL A 353 1.57 7.81 -9.98
N PRO A 354 0.73 6.78 -9.75
CA PRO A 354 0.43 6.30 -8.40
C PRO A 354 1.69 5.95 -7.61
N LYS A 355 1.77 6.35 -6.34
CA LYS A 355 2.90 5.98 -5.47
C LYS A 355 3.10 4.48 -5.36
N GLU A 356 2.03 3.70 -5.53
CA GLU A 356 2.05 2.24 -5.52
C GLU A 356 2.72 1.64 -6.77
N SER A 357 2.77 2.38 -7.88
CA SER A 357 3.47 1.93 -9.10
C SER A 357 4.97 2.25 -9.10
N LEU A 358 5.44 3.07 -8.15
CA LEU A 358 6.84 3.49 -8.05
C LEU A 358 7.69 2.48 -7.27
N SER A 359 8.98 2.41 -7.60
CA SER A 359 9.99 1.61 -6.91
C SER A 359 9.94 1.78 -5.39
N ILE A 360 10.14 0.68 -4.66
CA ILE A 360 10.24 0.68 -3.18
C ILE A 360 11.61 1.18 -2.69
N ASP A 361 12.58 1.35 -3.58
CA ASP A 361 13.86 1.94 -3.23
C ASP A 361 13.71 3.46 -3.11
N PHE A 362 14.02 3.99 -1.93
CA PHE A 362 13.82 5.41 -1.61
C PHE A 362 14.55 6.34 -2.60
N ALA A 363 15.80 6.01 -2.96
CA ALA A 363 16.60 6.84 -3.84
C ALA A 363 16.14 6.76 -5.31
N ALA A 364 15.78 5.55 -5.78
CA ALA A 364 15.20 5.35 -7.10
C ALA A 364 13.85 6.07 -7.25
N ARG A 365 12.97 5.96 -6.25
CA ARG A 365 11.69 6.67 -6.22
C ARG A 365 11.87 8.18 -6.29
N LEU A 366 12.78 8.75 -5.49
CA LEU A 366 13.08 10.18 -5.56
C LEU A 366 13.63 10.60 -6.93
N ARG A 367 14.51 9.79 -7.52
CA ARG A 367 15.05 10.07 -8.86
C ARG A 367 13.94 10.11 -9.91
N ALA A 368 13.01 9.14 -9.87
CA ALA A 368 11.85 9.09 -10.75
C ALA A 368 10.96 10.34 -10.61
N LEU A 369 10.71 10.77 -9.36
CA LEU A 369 9.90 11.98 -9.09
C LEU A 369 10.59 13.25 -9.59
N PHE A 370 11.90 13.42 -9.34
CA PHE A 370 12.65 14.59 -9.83
C PHE A 370 12.86 14.58 -11.36
N GLU A 371 12.83 13.41 -11.99
CA GLU A 371 12.82 13.30 -13.46
C GLU A 371 11.49 13.82 -14.05
N LEU A 372 10.37 13.53 -13.39
CA LEU A 372 9.05 14.04 -13.78
C LEU A 372 8.90 15.54 -13.53
N ARG A 373 9.37 16.02 -12.38
CA ARG A 373 9.33 17.43 -12.00
C ARG A 373 10.69 17.85 -11.42
N PRO A 374 11.58 18.42 -12.26
CA PRO A 374 12.91 18.85 -11.82
C PRO A 374 12.92 20.06 -10.88
N GLN A 375 11.79 20.76 -10.75
CA GLN A 375 11.65 21.95 -9.91
C GLN A 375 11.48 21.60 -8.43
N LEU A 376 11.24 22.64 -7.60
CA LEU A 376 11.03 22.52 -6.17
C LEU A 376 9.75 21.75 -5.84
N TRP A 377 9.84 20.79 -4.93
CA TRP A 377 8.74 19.99 -4.43
C TRP A 377 8.25 20.50 -3.09
N ASP A 378 6.94 20.67 -2.93
CA ASP A 378 6.33 20.93 -1.63
C ASP A 378 6.49 19.71 -0.69
N GLN A 379 6.73 19.98 0.60
CA GLN A 379 6.88 18.95 1.62
C GLN A 379 5.70 17.98 1.67
N MET A 380 4.47 18.49 1.65
CA MET A 380 3.28 17.66 1.80
C MET A 380 3.10 16.76 0.59
N GLU A 381 3.35 17.29 -0.61
CA GLU A 381 3.26 16.51 -1.85
C GLU A 381 4.32 15.41 -1.91
N LEU A 382 5.58 15.73 -1.59
CA LEU A 382 6.66 14.75 -1.61
C LEU A 382 6.47 13.66 -0.54
N LYS A 383 5.97 14.05 0.64
CA LYS A 383 5.68 13.13 1.75
C LYS A 383 4.63 12.09 1.39
N GLU A 384 3.63 12.43 0.57
CA GLU A 384 2.63 11.44 0.12
C GLU A 384 3.25 10.30 -0.71
N TYR A 385 4.30 10.59 -1.48
CA TYR A 385 4.97 9.60 -2.33
C TYR A 385 5.97 8.72 -1.60
N VAL A 386 6.73 9.27 -0.65
CA VAL A 386 7.85 8.56 -0.01
C VAL A 386 7.63 8.27 1.47
N GLY A 387 6.53 8.76 2.06
CA GLY A 387 6.25 8.62 3.48
C GLY A 387 6.14 7.16 3.94
N THR A 388 5.61 6.26 3.11
CA THR A 388 5.50 4.83 3.45
C THR A 388 6.85 4.11 3.44
N LEU A 389 7.89 4.72 2.83
CA LEU A 389 9.26 4.21 2.84
C LEU A 389 10.07 4.73 4.03
N VAL A 390 9.57 5.73 4.75
CA VAL A 390 10.22 6.26 5.95
C VAL A 390 9.92 5.32 7.12
N PRO A 391 10.94 4.83 7.85
CA PRO A 391 10.73 4.03 9.04
C PRO A 391 9.87 4.77 10.08
N PRO A 392 8.92 4.11 10.76
CA PRO A 392 8.01 4.76 11.69
C PRO A 392 8.70 5.39 12.91
N ASP A 393 9.93 4.97 13.21
CA ASP A 393 10.78 5.51 14.27
C ASP A 393 11.57 6.78 13.85
N GLN A 394 11.51 7.18 12.57
CA GLN A 394 12.25 8.31 12.03
C GLN A 394 11.33 9.42 11.51
N SER A 395 11.77 10.67 11.66
CA SER A 395 11.06 11.80 11.07
C SER A 395 11.35 11.89 9.57
N PHE A 396 10.32 12.21 8.79
CA PHE A 396 10.42 12.42 7.35
C PHE A 396 11.51 13.44 7.02
N GLU A 397 11.55 14.56 7.77
CA GLU A 397 12.48 15.66 7.58
C GLU A 397 13.94 15.20 7.75
N HIS A 398 14.22 14.28 8.67
CA HIS A 398 15.58 13.79 8.89
C HIS A 398 16.05 12.83 7.79
N VAL A 399 15.13 12.05 7.23
CA VAL A 399 15.45 11.09 6.16
C VAL A 399 15.59 11.80 4.82
N ILE A 400 14.65 12.69 4.48
CA ILE A 400 14.57 13.30 3.15
C ILE A 400 15.78 14.20 2.84
N VAL A 401 16.33 14.91 3.83
CA VAL A 401 17.49 15.80 3.65
C VAL A 401 18.79 15.06 3.35
N ARG A 402 18.85 13.74 3.58
CA ARG A 402 19.99 12.91 3.15
C ARG A 402 20.03 12.72 1.64
N HIS A 403 18.89 12.91 0.98
CA HIS A 403 18.70 12.64 -0.45
C HIS A 403 18.31 13.89 -1.25
N THR A 404 18.07 15.03 -0.59
CA THR A 404 17.54 16.25 -1.20
C THR A 404 18.17 17.50 -0.59
N ARG A 405 18.07 18.63 -1.30
CA ARG A 405 18.35 19.97 -0.76
C ARG A 405 17.07 20.57 -0.22
N GLU A 406 17.09 21.05 1.02
CA GLU A 406 15.96 21.70 1.67
C GLU A 406 16.03 23.23 1.49
N TYR A 407 14.90 23.84 1.15
CA TYR A 407 14.72 25.28 1.03
C TYR A 407 13.64 25.75 2.00
N ARG A 408 13.99 26.65 2.91
CA ARG A 408 13.08 27.29 3.86
C ARG A 408 12.96 28.77 3.52
N ILE A 409 11.88 29.14 2.85
CA ILE A 409 11.56 30.54 2.53
C ILE A 409 10.52 31.03 3.55
N PRO A 410 10.77 32.12 4.29
CA PRO A 410 9.80 32.65 5.26
C PRO A 410 8.42 32.89 4.63
N GLY A 411 7.37 32.35 5.24
CA GLY A 411 5.99 32.48 4.75
C GLY A 411 5.61 31.52 3.62
N GLN A 412 6.50 30.62 3.19
CA GLN A 412 6.22 29.57 2.21
C GLN A 412 6.39 28.18 2.84
N PRO A 413 5.70 27.15 2.31
CA PRO A 413 5.92 25.78 2.75
C PRO A 413 7.36 25.34 2.46
N VAL A 414 7.86 24.37 3.23
CA VAL A 414 9.21 23.82 3.03
C VAL A 414 9.27 23.13 1.69
N GLN A 415 10.34 23.39 0.94
CA GLN A 415 10.53 22.86 -0.40
C GLN A 415 11.79 22.02 -0.52
N TYR A 416 11.77 21.00 -1.39
CA TYR A 416 12.87 20.08 -1.63
C TYR A 416 13.28 20.06 -3.10
N ALA A 417 14.58 19.98 -3.38
CA ALA A 417 15.16 19.86 -4.71
C ALA A 417 16.16 18.68 -4.79
N PRO A 418 16.49 18.17 -5.98
CA PRO A 418 17.49 17.11 -6.12
C PRO A 418 18.88 17.54 -5.63
N LEU A 419 19.65 16.58 -5.12
CA LEU A 419 21.09 16.75 -4.93
C LEU A 419 21.74 16.79 -6.33
N ALA A 420 22.44 17.89 -6.64
CA ALA A 420 23.06 18.10 -7.96
C ALA A 420 24.05 17.01 -8.37
#